data_AF-A0A4V1XID8-F1
#
_entry.id   AF-A0A4V1XID8-F1
#
_cell.length_a   1.000
_cell.length_b   1.000
_cell.length_c   1.000
_cell.angle_alpha   90.00
_cell.angle_beta   90.00
_cell.angle_gamma   90.00
#
_symmetry.space_group_name_H-M   'P 1'
#
loop_
_entity.id
_entity.type
_entity.pdbx_description
1 polymer ?
#
loop_
_entity_poly.entity_id
_entity_poly.type
_entity_poly.pdbx_seq_one_letter_code
_entity_poly.pdbx_strand_id
1 'polypeptide(L)'
;MDAGQKMSDYYAVLGIDNPDSADQALIKKSYRQLALLKHPDKNPKDPEATARFQLLNQAYETLRDPSKRRLYDAKRKSTRPEAEGTDTHGRGWWNFWWRRRTTADARAFGTDQDSKLYETRRQRAEDRDRAAADWASQDPHEHLEKVRESMRERQREANEEKAKEREEAARRRELEEKRAWENQQERVRRNMEKGAAGAAPGSGRQRIFRNLPGSSCEHRRQWDMVRESMSCQACCRPMPDFVYRCPDCSMVACRKCMNTLKKGKGN
;
A
#
# COMPACT_ATOMS: atom_id res chain seq x y z
N MET A 1 -31.49 -54.71 8.30
CA MET A 1 -30.10 -54.22 8.47
C MET A 1 -29.60 -53.86 7.09
N ASP A 2 -29.44 -52.56 6.84
CA ASP A 2 -29.20 -51.99 5.52
C ASP A 2 -27.75 -52.25 5.11
N ALA A 3 -27.57 -52.92 3.97
CA ALA A 3 -26.28 -53.37 3.48
C ALA A 3 -25.30 -52.19 3.37
N GLY A 4 -24.10 -52.35 3.94
CA GLY A 4 -23.02 -51.38 3.90
C GLY A 4 -22.59 -51.05 2.47
N GLN A 5 -23.31 -50.12 1.83
CA GLN A 5 -22.86 -49.45 0.63
C GLN A 5 -21.73 -48.51 1.08
N LYS A 6 -20.47 -48.91 0.82
CA LYS A 6 -19.29 -48.04 0.99
C LYS A 6 -19.66 -46.66 0.46
N MET A 7 -19.82 -45.69 1.36
CA MET A 7 -20.20 -44.32 1.03
C MET A 7 -19.10 -43.76 0.13
N SER A 8 -19.32 -43.88 -1.18
CA SER A 8 -18.43 -43.28 -2.18
C SER A 8 -18.51 -41.78 -1.96
N ASP A 9 -17.36 -41.15 -1.71
CA ASP A 9 -17.32 -39.71 -1.50
C ASP A 9 -17.81 -39.02 -2.78
N TYR A 10 -18.98 -38.37 -2.74
CA TYR A 10 -19.62 -37.76 -3.90
C TYR A 10 -18.75 -36.63 -4.48
N TYR A 11 -17.93 -35.98 -3.66
CA TYR A 11 -16.96 -35.01 -4.13
C TYR A 11 -15.85 -35.69 -4.95
N ALA A 12 -15.39 -36.88 -4.52
CA ALA A 12 -14.42 -37.66 -5.27
C ALA A 12 -15.00 -38.21 -6.59
N VAL A 13 -16.28 -38.58 -6.62
CA VAL A 13 -16.97 -38.99 -7.85
C VAL A 13 -16.99 -37.86 -8.88
N LEU A 14 -17.19 -36.62 -8.44
CA LEU A 14 -17.12 -35.43 -9.29
C LEU A 14 -15.70 -34.92 -9.57
N GLY A 15 -14.66 -35.58 -9.03
CA GLY A 15 -13.26 -35.17 -9.21
C GLY A 15 -12.92 -33.85 -8.52
N ILE A 16 -13.59 -33.53 -7.40
CA ILE A 16 -13.34 -32.34 -6.59
C ILE A 16 -12.51 -32.76 -5.37
N ASP A 17 -11.23 -32.38 -5.35
CA ASP A 17 -10.30 -32.74 -4.27
C ASP A 17 -10.61 -31.97 -2.97
N ASN A 18 -11.05 -30.72 -3.10
CA ASN A 18 -11.32 -29.81 -1.98
C ASN A 18 -12.82 -29.51 -1.87
N PRO A 19 -13.56 -30.21 -0.99
CA PRO A 19 -15.01 -30.02 -0.84
C PRO A 19 -15.37 -28.64 -0.25
N ASP A 20 -14.47 -28.03 0.52
CA ASP A 20 -14.68 -26.71 1.13
C ASP A 20 -14.63 -25.56 0.11
N SER A 21 -13.90 -25.73 -1.00
CA SER A 21 -13.84 -24.77 -2.11
C SER A 21 -14.85 -25.05 -3.22
N ALA A 22 -15.72 -26.06 -3.05
CA ALA A 22 -16.62 -26.51 -4.09
C ALA A 22 -17.82 -25.57 -4.22
N ASP A 23 -17.74 -24.63 -5.16
CA ASP A 23 -18.88 -23.79 -5.55
C ASP A 23 -19.89 -24.58 -6.42
N GLN A 24 -21.16 -24.16 -6.42
CA GLN A 24 -22.19 -24.76 -7.26
C GLN A 24 -21.84 -24.70 -8.76
N ALA A 25 -21.20 -23.61 -9.19
CA ALA A 25 -20.72 -23.47 -10.56
C ALA A 25 -19.67 -24.55 -10.90
N LEU A 26 -18.76 -24.84 -9.96
CA LEU A 26 -17.73 -25.87 -10.12
C LEU A 26 -18.36 -27.27 -10.17
N ILE A 27 -19.29 -27.59 -9.26
CA ILE A 27 -20.02 -28.87 -9.23
C ILE A 27 -20.76 -29.12 -10.56
N LYS A 28 -21.49 -28.11 -11.05
CA LYS A 28 -22.22 -28.18 -12.32
C LYS A 28 -21.28 -28.28 -13.52
N LYS A 29 -20.10 -27.65 -13.46
CA LYS A 29 -19.09 -27.74 -14.50
C LYS A 29 -18.51 -29.15 -14.54
N SER A 30 -17.97 -29.66 -13.44
CA SER A 30 -17.37 -30.99 -13.36
C SER A 30 -18.34 -32.10 -13.77
N TYR A 31 -19.61 -32.03 -13.33
CA TYR A 31 -20.65 -32.97 -13.76
C TYR A 31 -20.84 -32.99 -15.28
N ARG A 32 -20.97 -31.81 -15.91
CA ARG A 32 -21.14 -31.71 -17.37
C ARG A 32 -19.95 -32.28 -18.13
N GLN A 33 -18.74 -32.00 -17.65
CA GLN A 33 -17.52 -32.50 -18.26
C GLN A 33 -17.46 -34.04 -18.19
N LEU A 34 -17.78 -34.60 -17.03
CA LEU A 34 -17.75 -36.04 -16.80
C LEU A 34 -18.85 -36.80 -17.54
N ALA A 35 -20.06 -36.25 -17.56
CA ALA A 35 -21.19 -36.84 -18.26
C ALA A 35 -20.88 -37.00 -19.75
N LEU A 36 -20.16 -36.05 -20.36
CA LEU A 36 -19.75 -36.12 -21.77
C LEU A 36 -18.65 -37.17 -22.01
N LEU A 37 -17.70 -37.31 -21.08
CA LEU A 37 -16.60 -38.29 -21.20
C LEU A 37 -17.10 -39.72 -21.08
N LYS A 38 -17.97 -39.97 -20.11
CA LYS A 38 -18.36 -41.32 -19.68
C LYS A 38 -19.79 -41.66 -20.08
N HIS A 39 -20.36 -40.93 -21.04
CA HIS A 39 -21.68 -41.23 -21.57
C HIS A 39 -21.68 -42.66 -22.15
N PRO A 40 -22.68 -43.50 -21.83
CA PRO A 40 -22.74 -44.89 -22.29
C PRO A 40 -22.80 -44.99 -23.83
N ASP A 41 -23.43 -44.02 -24.49
CA ASP A 41 -23.49 -43.92 -25.97
C ASP A 41 -22.11 -43.79 -26.63
N LYS A 42 -21.18 -43.06 -25.99
CA LYS A 42 -19.81 -42.86 -26.51
C LYS A 42 -18.86 -43.98 -26.09
N ASN A 43 -19.24 -44.79 -25.10
CA ASN A 43 -18.43 -45.88 -24.57
C ASN A 43 -19.21 -47.20 -24.57
N PRO A 44 -19.70 -47.67 -25.72
CA PRO A 44 -20.55 -48.87 -25.80
C PRO A 44 -19.80 -50.17 -25.46
N LYS A 45 -18.46 -50.12 -25.34
CA LYS A 45 -17.60 -51.27 -25.02
C LYS A 45 -17.33 -51.43 -23.53
N ASP A 46 -17.74 -50.48 -22.68
CA ASP A 46 -17.52 -50.55 -21.23
C ASP A 46 -18.84 -50.92 -20.52
N PRO A 47 -19.00 -52.16 -20.02
CA PRO A 47 -20.20 -52.59 -19.31
C PRO A 47 -20.40 -51.86 -17.98
N GLU A 48 -19.37 -51.23 -17.43
CA GLU A 48 -19.44 -50.48 -16.17
C GLU A 48 -19.77 -49.00 -16.39
N ALA A 49 -19.82 -48.51 -17.64
CA ALA A 49 -20.14 -47.11 -17.95
C ALA A 49 -21.51 -46.68 -17.42
N THR A 50 -22.52 -47.55 -17.55
CA THR A 50 -23.88 -47.29 -17.05
C THR A 50 -23.92 -47.15 -15.53
N ALA A 51 -23.28 -48.06 -14.80
CA ALA A 51 -23.24 -48.02 -13.34
C ALA A 51 -22.52 -46.76 -12.82
N ARG A 52 -21.44 -46.35 -13.49
CA ARG A 52 -20.67 -45.15 -13.13
C ARG A 52 -21.42 -43.87 -13.46
N PHE A 53 -22.15 -43.84 -14.58
CA PHE A 53 -22.99 -42.72 -14.95
C PHE A 53 -24.14 -42.52 -13.95
N GLN A 54 -24.74 -43.62 -13.48
CA GLN A 54 -25.74 -43.57 -12.40
C GLN A 54 -25.15 -42.98 -11.11
N LEU A 55 -23.94 -43.38 -10.75
CA LEU A 55 -23.24 -42.89 -9.55
C LEU A 55 -22.86 -41.40 -9.68
N LEU A 56 -22.46 -40.97 -10.87
CA LEU A 56 -22.20 -39.56 -11.21
C LEU A 56 -23.47 -38.71 -11.07
N ASN A 57 -24.62 -39.22 -11.55
CA ASN A 57 -25.92 -38.54 -11.42
C ASN A 57 -26.34 -38.42 -9.96
N GLN A 58 -26.23 -39.49 -9.18
CA GLN A 58 -26.55 -39.49 -7.74
C GLN A 58 -25.68 -38.49 -6.96
N ALA A 59 -24.38 -38.42 -7.28
CA ALA A 59 -23.46 -37.44 -6.69
C ALA A 59 -23.89 -36.00 -7.02
N TYR A 60 -24.22 -35.72 -8.29
CA TYR A 60 -24.67 -34.40 -8.71
C TYR A 60 -26.02 -34.01 -8.10
N GLU A 61 -27.00 -34.90 -8.04
CA GLU A 61 -28.31 -34.61 -7.44
C GLU A 61 -28.22 -34.27 -5.96
N THR A 62 -27.31 -34.93 -5.23
CA THR A 62 -27.09 -34.69 -3.81
C THR A 62 -26.33 -33.39 -3.56
N LEU A 63 -25.30 -33.10 -4.38
CA LEU A 63 -24.43 -31.93 -4.19
C LEU A 63 -24.97 -30.64 -4.82
N ARG A 64 -25.87 -30.73 -5.81
CA ARG A 64 -26.53 -29.58 -6.44
C ARG A 64 -27.50 -28.88 -5.48
N ASP A 65 -28.25 -29.63 -4.69
CA ASP A 65 -29.23 -29.08 -3.75
C ASP A 65 -28.53 -28.68 -2.44
N PRO A 66 -28.54 -27.41 -2.04
CA PRO A 66 -27.94 -26.94 -0.79
C PRO A 66 -28.42 -27.71 0.45
N SER A 67 -29.70 -28.09 0.49
CA SER A 67 -30.29 -28.77 1.64
C SER A 67 -29.76 -30.19 1.76
N LYS A 68 -29.71 -30.93 0.65
CA LYS A 68 -29.15 -32.29 0.59
C LYS A 68 -27.64 -32.29 0.81
N ARG A 69 -26.93 -31.30 0.26
CA ARG A 69 -25.49 -31.11 0.49
C ARG A 69 -25.17 -30.90 1.96
N ARG A 70 -25.93 -30.05 2.67
CA ARG A 70 -25.74 -29.83 4.11
C ARG A 70 -25.91 -31.10 4.93
N LEU A 71 -26.94 -31.90 4.64
CA LEU A 71 -27.17 -33.19 5.30
C LEU A 71 -26.04 -34.18 5.00
N TYR A 72 -25.58 -34.22 3.75
CA TYR A 72 -24.45 -35.04 3.33
C TYR A 72 -23.16 -34.63 4.03
N ASP A 73 -22.84 -33.34 4.07
CA ASP A 73 -21.65 -32.79 4.71
C ASP A 73 -21.68 -33.02 6.24
N ALA A 74 -22.85 -32.91 6.88
CA ALA A 74 -23.05 -33.23 8.30
C ALA A 74 -22.80 -34.72 8.58
N LYS A 75 -23.37 -35.60 7.76
CA LYS A 75 -23.15 -37.06 7.86
C LYS A 75 -21.67 -37.40 7.65
N ARG A 76 -21.03 -36.83 6.63
CA ARG A 76 -19.60 -37.00 6.30
C ARG A 76 -18.68 -36.57 7.44
N LYS A 77 -19.02 -35.51 8.17
CA LYS A 77 -18.26 -35.06 9.35
C LYS A 77 -18.42 -36.02 10.54
N SER A 78 -19.63 -36.54 10.76
CA SER A 78 -19.91 -37.47 11.87
C SER A 78 -19.30 -38.86 11.69
N THR A 79 -19.09 -39.30 10.44
CA THR A 79 -18.56 -40.64 10.11
C THR A 79 -17.04 -40.68 9.95
N ARG A 80 -16.34 -39.56 10.15
CA ARG A 80 -14.88 -39.51 10.10
C ARG A 80 -14.31 -39.72 11.52
N PRO A 81 -13.69 -40.88 11.83
CA PRO A 81 -12.97 -41.01 13.08
C PRO A 81 -11.81 -40.01 13.09
N GLU A 82 -11.73 -39.26 14.19
CA GLU A 82 -10.68 -38.30 14.49
C GLU A 82 -9.42 -39.09 14.90
N ALA A 83 -8.67 -39.59 13.91
CA ALA A 83 -7.38 -40.23 14.15
C ALA A 83 -6.47 -40.11 12.93
N GLU A 84 -5.19 -39.97 13.25
CA GLU A 84 -4.02 -39.80 12.41
C GLU A 84 -3.90 -40.76 11.23
N GLY A 85 -3.13 -40.35 10.23
CA GLY A 85 -2.46 -41.30 9.34
C GLY A 85 -3.14 -41.50 7.99
N THR A 86 -2.31 -41.41 6.97
CA THR A 86 -2.60 -41.64 5.56
C THR A 86 -3.23 -43.00 5.32
N ASP A 87 -4.56 -43.08 5.25
CA ASP A 87 -5.22 -44.25 4.68
C ASP A 87 -5.73 -43.93 3.26
N THR A 88 -4.93 -44.36 2.29
CA THR A 88 -5.12 -44.23 0.84
C THR A 88 -5.90 -45.39 0.21
N HIS A 89 -6.51 -46.29 1.01
CA HIS A 89 -7.11 -47.50 0.47
C HIS A 89 -8.59 -47.38 0.06
N GLY A 90 -9.30 -46.31 0.46
CA GLY A 90 -10.66 -45.99 -0.03
C GLY A 90 -10.71 -45.03 -1.23
N ARG A 91 -9.67 -44.18 -1.37
CA ARG A 91 -9.51 -43.23 -2.48
C ARG A 91 -8.92 -43.89 -3.74
N GLY A 92 -8.30 -45.06 -3.59
CA GLY A 92 -7.50 -45.71 -4.62
C GLY A 92 -8.30 -46.19 -5.83
N TRP A 93 -9.48 -46.77 -5.66
CA TRP A 93 -10.25 -47.31 -6.79
C TRP A 93 -10.82 -46.22 -7.71
N TRP A 94 -11.40 -45.16 -7.15
CA TRP A 94 -11.88 -44.01 -7.91
C TRP A 94 -10.73 -43.18 -8.50
N ASN A 95 -9.64 -42.93 -7.75
CA ASN A 95 -8.46 -42.27 -8.31
C ASN A 95 -7.76 -43.12 -9.37
N PHE A 96 -7.63 -44.43 -9.22
CA PHE A 96 -7.04 -45.30 -10.24
C PHE A 96 -7.85 -45.27 -11.54
N TRP A 97 -9.18 -45.23 -11.42
CA TRP A 97 -10.08 -45.16 -12.57
C TRP A 97 -10.12 -43.77 -13.23
N TRP A 98 -10.00 -42.68 -12.45
CA TRP A 98 -9.85 -41.30 -12.95
C TRP A 98 -8.45 -40.96 -13.49
N ARG A 99 -7.39 -41.60 -12.95
CA ARG A 99 -5.97 -41.30 -13.21
C ARG A 99 -5.38 -42.12 -14.36
N ARG A 100 -6.12 -43.06 -14.94
CA ARG A 100 -5.98 -43.36 -16.39
C ARG A 100 -6.60 -42.21 -17.18
N ARG A 101 -5.98 -41.02 -17.11
CA ARG A 101 -6.07 -40.06 -18.22
C ARG A 101 -5.43 -40.77 -19.40
N THR A 102 -6.23 -41.29 -20.32
CA THR A 102 -5.67 -41.51 -21.65
C THR A 102 -5.18 -40.15 -22.15
N THR A 103 -4.16 -40.14 -23.00
CA THR A 103 -3.73 -38.90 -23.67
C THR A 103 -4.86 -38.25 -24.48
N ALA A 104 -5.99 -38.95 -24.69
CA ALA A 104 -7.23 -38.44 -25.26
C ALA A 104 -8.08 -37.64 -24.26
N ASP A 105 -8.19 -38.06 -22.99
CA ASP A 105 -8.99 -37.36 -21.98
C ASP A 105 -8.37 -36.02 -21.53
N ALA A 106 -7.03 -35.94 -21.49
CA ALA A 106 -6.30 -34.69 -21.23
C ALA A 106 -6.46 -33.64 -22.36
N ARG A 107 -6.91 -34.06 -23.55
CA ARG A 107 -7.22 -33.17 -24.68
C ARG A 107 -8.67 -32.68 -24.67
N ALA A 108 -9.56 -33.36 -23.95
CA ALA A 108 -11.00 -33.09 -23.97
C ALA A 108 -11.43 -32.01 -22.96
N PHE A 109 -10.68 -31.80 -21.87
CA PHE A 109 -11.01 -30.79 -20.85
C PHE A 109 -9.82 -29.90 -20.54
N GLY A 110 -9.65 -28.89 -21.39
CA GLY A 110 -8.92 -27.66 -21.03
C GLY A 110 -9.67 -26.92 -19.91
N THR A 111 -8.92 -26.48 -18.91
CA THR A 111 -9.43 -25.64 -17.84
C THR A 111 -9.79 -24.25 -18.38
N ASP A 112 -11.09 -23.87 -18.26
CA ASP A 112 -11.74 -22.55 -18.47
C ASP A 112 -10.84 -21.34 -18.80
N GLN A 113 -10.94 -20.84 -20.04
CA GLN A 113 -11.27 -19.42 -20.33
C GLN A 113 -11.34 -19.09 -21.84
N ASP A 114 -10.90 -19.98 -22.74
CA ASP A 114 -10.78 -19.64 -24.16
C ASP A 114 -11.81 -20.33 -25.06
N SER A 115 -13.03 -19.79 -25.08
CA SER A 115 -13.99 -20.07 -26.16
C SER A 115 -13.55 -19.51 -27.54
N LYS A 116 -12.30 -19.05 -27.69
CA LYS A 116 -11.65 -18.70 -28.97
C LYS A 116 -10.65 -19.76 -29.48
N LEU A 117 -10.38 -20.85 -28.74
CA LEU A 117 -9.25 -21.76 -29.02
C LEU A 117 -9.67 -23.12 -29.61
N TYR A 118 -10.18 -23.15 -30.84
CA TYR A 118 -10.09 -24.37 -31.67
C TYR A 118 -9.44 -24.10 -33.03
N GLU A 119 -8.26 -23.49 -33.02
CA GLU A 119 -7.25 -23.85 -34.01
C GLU A 119 -6.79 -25.30 -33.76
N THR A 120 -6.68 -26.06 -34.86
CA THR A 120 -6.19 -27.43 -34.87
C THR A 120 -4.79 -27.52 -34.24
N ARG A 121 -4.40 -28.69 -33.69
CA ARG A 121 -3.03 -28.89 -33.16
C ARG A 121 -1.95 -28.53 -34.20
N ARG A 122 -2.27 -28.74 -35.48
CA ARG A 122 -1.41 -28.41 -36.61
C ARG A 122 -1.22 -26.89 -36.73
N GLN A 123 -2.29 -26.11 -36.69
CA GLN A 123 -2.23 -24.64 -36.71
C GLN A 123 -1.41 -24.09 -35.53
N ARG A 124 -1.60 -24.58 -34.31
CA ARG A 124 -0.75 -24.15 -33.18
C ARG A 124 0.73 -24.54 -33.31
N ALA A 125 1.03 -25.64 -34.00
CA ALA A 125 2.41 -25.99 -34.30
C ALA A 125 2.97 -25.04 -35.35
N GLU A 126 2.23 -24.81 -36.44
CA GLU A 126 2.57 -23.86 -37.50
C GLU A 126 2.75 -22.42 -36.97
N ASP A 127 1.91 -21.98 -36.03
CA ASP A 127 1.99 -20.65 -35.42
C ASP A 127 3.20 -20.53 -34.47
N ARG A 128 3.52 -21.59 -33.72
CA ARG A 128 4.74 -21.63 -32.90
C ARG A 128 5.99 -21.65 -33.77
N ASP A 129 5.97 -22.43 -34.85
CA ASP A 129 7.09 -22.52 -35.78
C ASP A 129 7.28 -21.19 -36.52
N ARG A 130 6.19 -20.51 -36.90
CA ARG A 130 6.21 -19.16 -37.47
C ARG A 130 6.75 -18.14 -36.48
N ALA A 131 6.24 -18.11 -35.25
CA ALA A 131 6.73 -17.22 -34.21
C ALA A 131 8.21 -17.46 -33.86
N ALA A 132 8.65 -18.73 -33.87
CA ALA A 132 10.04 -19.09 -33.68
C ALA A 132 10.92 -18.63 -34.85
N ALA A 133 10.44 -18.72 -36.09
CA ALA A 133 11.13 -18.21 -37.27
C ALA A 133 11.18 -16.67 -37.30
N ASP A 134 10.09 -16.01 -36.91
CA ASP A 134 10.01 -14.54 -36.80
C ASP A 134 10.93 -14.01 -35.68
N TRP A 135 11.10 -14.79 -34.60
CA TRP A 135 12.05 -14.48 -33.53
C TRP A 135 13.50 -14.78 -33.95
N ALA A 136 13.74 -15.89 -34.66
CA ALA A 136 15.07 -16.28 -35.13
C ALA A 136 15.59 -15.41 -36.30
N SER A 137 14.69 -14.78 -37.05
CA SER A 137 15.05 -13.83 -38.12
C SER A 137 15.32 -12.42 -37.62
N GLN A 138 14.95 -12.11 -36.37
CA GLN A 138 15.36 -10.85 -35.73
C GLN A 138 16.82 -10.96 -35.30
N ASP A 139 17.63 -10.01 -35.71
CA ASP A 139 18.97 -9.85 -35.16
C ASP A 139 18.85 -9.54 -33.65
N PRO A 140 19.39 -10.39 -32.76
CA PRO A 140 19.23 -10.20 -31.31
C PRO A 140 19.82 -8.87 -30.82
N HIS A 141 20.86 -8.36 -31.48
CA HIS A 141 21.47 -7.08 -31.15
C HIS A 141 20.57 -5.91 -31.57
N GLU A 142 19.99 -5.95 -32.77
CA GLU A 142 19.05 -4.93 -33.24
C GLU A 142 17.80 -4.85 -32.35
N HIS A 143 17.22 -6.00 -31.96
CA HIS A 143 16.07 -6.06 -31.06
C HIS A 143 16.40 -5.46 -29.68
N LEU A 144 17.55 -5.82 -29.10
CA LEU A 144 17.98 -5.30 -27.81
C LEU A 144 18.28 -3.79 -27.85
N GLU A 145 18.84 -3.28 -28.94
CA GLU A 145 19.07 -1.84 -29.12
C GLU A 145 17.74 -1.08 -29.22
N LYS A 146 16.74 -1.58 -29.95
CA LYS A 146 15.39 -0.98 -29.96
C LYS A 146 14.75 -0.96 -28.57
N VAL A 147 14.89 -2.04 -27.81
CA VAL A 147 14.39 -2.09 -26.41
C VAL A 147 15.12 -1.06 -25.55
N ARG A 148 16.45 -0.97 -25.64
CA ARG A 148 17.26 0.04 -24.92
C ARG A 148 16.89 1.46 -25.31
N GLU A 149 16.64 1.72 -26.59
CA GLU A 149 16.21 3.02 -27.09
C GLU A 149 14.83 3.39 -26.57
N SER A 150 13.86 2.48 -26.61
CA SER A 150 12.52 2.70 -26.03
C SER A 150 12.57 2.99 -24.53
N MET A 151 13.50 2.34 -23.80
CA MET A 151 13.72 2.60 -22.37
C MET A 151 14.34 3.98 -22.13
N ARG A 152 15.28 4.41 -22.98
CA ARG A 152 15.87 5.76 -22.93
C ARG A 152 14.85 6.83 -23.26
N GLU A 153 13.97 6.60 -24.22
CA GLU A 153 12.89 7.52 -24.59
C GLU A 153 11.91 7.70 -23.44
N ARG A 154 11.39 6.61 -22.85
CA ARG A 154 10.56 6.67 -21.64
C ARG A 154 11.23 7.41 -20.50
N GLN A 155 12.55 7.24 -20.34
CA GLN A 155 13.31 7.96 -19.32
C GLN A 155 13.41 9.47 -19.62
N ARG A 156 13.53 9.86 -20.89
CA ARG A 156 13.51 11.28 -21.31
C ARG A 156 12.14 11.90 -21.05
N GLU A 157 11.06 11.24 -21.46
CA GLU A 157 9.69 11.69 -21.21
C GLU A 157 9.42 11.87 -19.72
N ALA A 158 9.79 10.88 -18.90
CA ALA A 158 9.63 10.97 -17.44
C ALA A 158 10.49 12.09 -16.81
N ASN A 159 11.67 12.38 -17.37
CA ASN A 159 12.51 13.48 -16.90
C ASN A 159 11.93 14.84 -17.32
N GLU A 160 11.37 14.95 -18.53
CA GLU A 160 10.70 16.15 -19.02
C GLU A 160 9.42 16.45 -18.22
N GLU A 161 8.62 15.42 -17.91
CA GLU A 161 7.44 15.56 -17.06
C GLU A 161 7.83 16.05 -15.66
N LYS A 162 8.85 15.43 -15.04
CA LYS A 162 9.39 15.89 -13.76
C LYS A 162 9.97 17.30 -13.81
N ALA A 163 10.54 17.72 -14.94
CA ALA A 163 11.03 19.09 -15.12
C ALA A 163 9.87 20.09 -15.17
N LYS A 164 8.79 19.78 -15.92
CA LYS A 164 7.56 20.59 -15.96
C LYS A 164 6.92 20.71 -14.57
N GLU A 165 6.84 19.60 -13.83
CA GLU A 165 6.30 19.60 -12.46
C GLU A 165 7.14 20.48 -11.52
N ARG A 166 8.48 20.43 -11.64
CA ARG A 166 9.38 21.30 -10.85
C ARG A 166 9.21 22.78 -11.21
N GLU A 167 9.05 23.10 -12.48
CA GLU A 167 8.80 24.47 -12.94
C GLU A 167 7.44 24.99 -12.44
N GLU A 168 6.39 24.18 -12.53
CA GLU A 168 5.08 24.52 -11.96
C GLU A 168 5.12 24.69 -10.44
N ALA A 169 5.83 23.81 -9.73
CA ALA A 169 6.02 23.94 -8.29
C ALA A 169 6.79 25.21 -7.93
N ALA A 170 7.79 25.61 -8.72
CA ALA A 170 8.51 26.87 -8.55
C ALA A 170 7.57 28.08 -8.76
N ARG A 171 6.75 28.07 -9.83
CA ARG A 171 5.73 29.11 -10.07
C ARG A 171 4.72 29.22 -8.93
N ARG A 172 4.28 28.09 -8.38
CA ARG A 172 3.37 28.07 -7.21
C ARG A 172 4.02 28.70 -5.98
N ARG A 173 5.28 28.37 -5.69
CA ARG A 173 6.04 28.96 -4.58
C ARG A 173 6.20 30.47 -4.74
N GLU A 174 6.54 30.94 -5.92
CA GLU A 174 6.67 32.38 -6.19
C GLU A 174 5.33 33.12 -5.99
N LEU A 175 4.22 32.53 -6.44
CA LEU A 175 2.87 33.08 -6.21
C LEU A 175 2.53 33.11 -4.70
N GLU A 176 2.87 32.06 -3.96
CA GLU A 176 2.67 31.99 -2.51
C GLU A 176 3.51 33.02 -1.76
N GLU A 177 4.78 33.20 -2.14
CA GLU A 177 5.66 34.23 -1.57
C GLU A 177 5.12 35.63 -1.85
N LYS A 178 4.66 35.89 -3.09
CA LYS A 178 4.02 37.16 -3.44
C LYS A 178 2.77 37.42 -2.59
N ARG A 179 1.89 36.43 -2.45
CA ARG A 179 0.70 36.51 -1.57
C ARG A 179 1.08 36.72 -0.11
N ALA A 180 2.13 36.05 0.37
CA ALA A 180 2.61 36.21 1.74
C ALA A 180 3.15 37.62 1.99
N TRP A 181 3.87 38.19 1.01
CA TRP A 181 4.36 39.56 1.06
C TRP A 181 3.20 40.57 1.03
N GLU A 182 2.22 40.40 0.15
CA GLU A 182 1.01 41.24 0.10
C GLU A 182 0.24 41.19 1.43
N ASN A 183 0.05 40.00 2.00
CA ASN A 183 -0.55 39.82 3.32
C ASN A 183 0.27 40.50 4.43
N GLN A 184 1.60 40.44 4.36
CA GLN A 184 2.48 41.12 5.31
C GLN A 184 2.34 42.64 5.21
N GLN A 185 2.29 43.19 4.00
CA GLN A 185 2.06 44.62 3.76
C GLN A 185 0.70 45.06 4.30
N GLU A 186 -0.37 44.29 4.02
CA GLU A 186 -1.70 44.62 4.52
C GLU A 186 -1.77 44.57 6.06
N ARG A 187 -1.08 43.62 6.69
CA ARG A 187 -0.93 43.58 8.16
C ARG A 187 -0.24 44.82 8.70
N VAL A 188 0.84 45.27 8.06
CA VAL A 188 1.54 46.50 8.43
C VAL A 188 0.60 47.71 8.28
N ARG A 189 -0.11 47.83 7.15
CA ARG A 189 -1.10 48.89 6.92
C ARG A 189 -2.19 48.89 7.99
N ARG A 190 -2.78 47.74 8.30
CA ARG A 190 -3.82 47.59 9.33
C ARG A 190 -3.29 47.94 10.73
N ASN A 191 -2.04 47.61 11.04
CA ASN A 191 -1.40 48.00 12.29
C ASN A 191 -1.15 49.51 12.37
N MET A 192 -0.77 50.15 11.26
CA MET A 192 -0.64 51.62 11.16
C MET A 192 -2.00 52.31 11.38
N GLU A 193 -3.07 51.83 10.74
CA GLU A 193 -4.44 52.36 10.91
C GLU A 193 -4.94 52.20 12.36
N LYS A 194 -4.71 51.04 12.98
CA LYS A 194 -5.04 50.81 14.40
C LYS A 194 -4.19 51.66 15.35
N GLY A 195 -2.93 51.93 15.00
CA GLY A 195 -2.06 52.85 15.74
C GLY A 195 -2.53 54.30 15.65
N ALA A 196 -3.06 54.72 14.50
CA ALA A 196 -3.65 56.05 14.31
C ALA A 196 -4.98 56.21 15.08
N ALA A 197 -5.79 55.16 15.18
CA ALA A 197 -7.02 55.15 15.98
C ALA A 197 -6.78 54.96 17.50
N GLY A 198 -5.58 54.55 17.90
CA GLY A 198 -5.22 54.20 19.29
C GLY A 198 -4.26 55.18 19.99
N ALA A 199 -3.97 56.34 19.40
CA ALA A 199 -3.04 57.32 19.98
C ALA A 199 -3.70 58.18 21.07
N ALA A 200 -3.96 57.58 22.24
CA ALA A 200 -3.95 58.31 23.51
C ALA A 200 -2.49 58.38 24.01
N PRO A 201 -2.00 59.50 24.58
CA PRO A 201 -0.61 59.61 25.03
C PRO A 201 -0.44 58.87 26.36
N GLY A 202 -0.42 57.54 26.30
CA GLY A 202 -0.14 56.64 27.41
C GLY A 202 1.34 56.28 27.43
N SER A 203 2.06 56.77 28.43
CA SER A 203 3.47 56.51 28.74
C SER A 203 3.91 55.06 28.46
N GLY A 204 4.65 54.85 27.37
CA GLY A 204 5.35 53.59 27.11
C GLY A 204 6.49 53.42 28.11
N ARG A 205 6.25 52.70 29.23
CA ARG A 205 7.34 52.17 30.06
C ARG A 205 8.15 51.21 29.20
N GLN A 206 9.32 51.65 28.73
CA GLN A 206 10.31 50.78 28.10
C GLN A 206 10.65 49.65 29.08
N ARG A 207 10.45 48.40 28.63
CA ARG A 207 10.77 47.20 29.39
C ARG A 207 12.28 47.16 29.63
N ILE A 208 12.68 47.40 30.87
CA ILE A 208 14.04 47.15 31.34
C ILE A 208 14.24 45.64 31.32
N PHE A 209 15.09 45.14 30.43
CA PHE A 209 15.54 43.75 30.49
C PHE A 209 16.35 43.59 31.78
N ARG A 210 15.76 42.91 32.77
CA ARG A 210 16.37 42.75 34.09
C ARG A 210 17.56 41.80 34.09
N ASN A 211 17.73 40.94 33.07
CA ASN A 211 18.89 40.07 32.88
C ASN A 211 19.12 39.79 31.38
N LEU A 212 20.39 39.66 30.95
CA LEU A 212 20.69 38.99 29.68
C LEU A 212 20.33 37.51 29.82
N PRO A 213 19.81 36.86 28.76
CA PRO A 213 19.56 35.41 28.78
C PRO A 213 20.86 34.67 29.14
N GLY A 214 20.87 34.00 30.30
CA GLY A 214 22.00 33.20 30.78
C GLY A 214 22.83 33.81 31.93
N SER A 215 22.56 35.04 32.38
CA SER A 215 23.26 35.64 33.53
C SER A 215 22.41 35.55 34.82
N SER A 216 22.89 34.83 35.84
CA SER A 216 22.26 34.73 37.18
C SER A 216 22.72 35.84 38.14
N CYS A 217 23.33 36.91 37.61
CA CYS A 217 23.98 37.93 38.40
C CYS A 217 22.98 38.76 39.22
N GLU A 218 23.24 38.92 40.52
CA GLU A 218 22.38 39.69 41.42
C GLU A 218 22.62 41.21 41.36
N HIS A 219 23.65 41.66 40.64
CA HIS A 219 23.99 43.07 40.42
C HIS A 219 24.15 43.93 41.70
N ARG A 220 24.29 43.32 42.88
CA ARG A 220 24.37 43.99 44.19
C ARG A 220 25.71 44.67 44.48
N ARG A 221 26.80 44.22 43.85
CA ARG A 221 28.16 44.72 44.09
C ARG A 221 28.32 46.17 43.61
N GLN A 222 29.42 46.82 44.00
CA GLN A 222 29.79 48.13 43.45
C GLN A 222 30.08 47.95 41.94
N TRP A 223 29.59 48.87 41.12
CA TRP A 223 29.86 48.86 39.67
C TRP A 223 30.95 49.87 39.38
N ASP A 224 31.89 49.50 38.53
CA ASP A 224 33.01 50.37 38.16
C ASP A 224 32.57 51.37 37.08
N MET A 225 33.00 52.61 37.25
CA MET A 225 32.79 53.67 36.26
C MET A 225 33.93 53.61 35.25
N VAL A 226 33.60 53.31 34.00
CA VAL A 226 34.54 53.20 32.89
C VAL A 226 34.31 54.37 31.93
N ARG A 227 35.36 55.10 31.56
CA ARG A 227 35.30 56.21 30.59
C ARG A 227 35.38 55.69 29.15
N GLU A 228 34.36 54.93 28.76
CA GLU A 228 34.18 54.39 27.42
C GLU A 228 32.86 54.91 26.83
N SER A 229 32.88 55.28 25.54
CA SER A 229 31.67 55.68 24.81
C SER A 229 30.90 54.43 24.39
N MET A 230 29.87 54.07 25.15
CA MET A 230 29.00 52.92 24.87
C MET A 230 27.53 53.22 25.12
N SER A 231 26.65 52.41 24.53
CA SER A 231 25.21 52.49 24.80
C SER A 231 24.82 51.62 26.02
N CYS A 232 23.88 52.12 26.82
CA CYS A 232 23.31 51.36 27.92
C CYS A 232 22.58 50.12 27.40
N GLN A 233 22.95 48.91 27.83
CA GLN A 233 22.32 47.67 27.38
C GLN A 233 20.85 47.52 27.84
N ALA A 234 20.43 48.27 28.87
CA ALA A 234 19.09 48.18 29.45
C ALA A 234 18.08 49.17 28.84
N CYS A 235 18.52 50.35 28.39
CA CYS A 235 17.64 51.37 27.81
C CYS A 235 18.10 51.90 26.45
N CYS A 236 19.15 51.31 25.89
CA CYS A 236 19.78 51.67 24.61
C CYS A 236 20.22 53.14 24.49
N ARG A 237 20.23 53.90 25.60
CA ARG A 237 20.67 55.31 25.59
C ARG A 237 22.18 55.40 25.36
N PRO A 238 22.66 56.18 24.36
CA PRO A 238 24.09 56.40 24.15
C PRO A 238 24.67 57.19 25.33
N MET A 239 25.85 56.78 25.80
CA MET A 239 26.60 57.47 26.86
C MET A 239 28.02 57.74 26.37
N PRO A 240 28.32 58.98 25.93
CA PRO A 240 29.62 59.31 25.34
C PRO A 240 30.74 59.48 26.38
N ASP A 241 30.41 59.82 27.63
CA ASP A 241 31.40 60.23 28.63
C ASP A 241 31.86 59.10 29.56
N PHE A 242 30.91 58.30 30.07
CA PHE A 242 31.19 57.19 30.97
C PHE A 242 30.02 56.21 31.04
N VAL A 243 30.34 54.97 31.35
CA VAL A 243 29.40 53.86 31.56
C VAL A 243 29.69 53.15 32.88
N TYR A 244 28.70 52.46 33.45
CA TYR A 244 28.92 51.59 34.62
C TYR A 244 28.96 50.14 34.17
N ARG A 245 30.00 49.40 34.56
CA ARG A 245 30.16 47.98 34.27
C ARG A 245 29.99 47.13 35.53
N CYS A 246 29.21 46.06 35.44
CA CYS A 246 29.10 45.08 36.52
C CYS A 246 30.33 44.15 36.52
N PRO A 247 31.00 43.93 37.67
CA PRO A 247 32.19 43.08 37.72
C PRO A 247 31.88 41.59 37.49
N ASP A 248 30.68 41.12 37.83
CA ASP A 248 30.35 39.69 37.79
C ASP A 248 29.78 39.23 36.43
N CYS A 249 29.14 40.14 35.68
CA CYS A 249 28.47 39.80 34.40
C CYS A 249 28.88 40.69 33.23
N SER A 250 29.81 41.63 33.43
CA SER A 250 30.27 42.60 32.43
C SER A 250 29.17 43.47 31.78
N MET A 251 27.95 43.45 32.33
CA MET A 251 26.83 44.27 31.86
C MET A 251 27.16 45.75 31.95
N VAL A 252 26.76 46.51 30.93
CA VAL A 252 26.99 47.96 30.84
C VAL A 252 25.65 48.70 30.95
N ALA A 253 25.54 49.61 31.93
CA ALA A 253 24.31 50.36 32.19
C ALA A 253 24.56 51.84 32.51
N CYS A 254 23.55 52.68 32.25
CA CYS A 254 23.52 54.06 32.74
C CYS A 254 23.23 54.10 34.24
N ARG A 255 23.56 55.22 34.90
CA ARG A 255 23.36 55.35 36.36
C ARG A 255 21.92 55.06 36.81
N LYS A 256 20.93 55.48 36.01
CA LYS A 256 19.50 55.23 36.28
C LYS A 256 19.14 53.74 36.16
N CYS A 257 19.64 53.06 35.14
CA CYS A 257 19.41 51.63 34.94
C CYS A 257 20.17 50.80 35.98
N MET A 258 21.43 51.13 36.28
CA MET A 258 22.23 50.52 37.35
C MET A 258 21.50 50.59 38.70
N ASN A 259 21.00 51.76 39.09
CA ASN A 259 20.25 51.92 40.36
C ASN A 259 18.94 51.11 40.36
N THR A 260 18.30 50.97 39.21
CA THR A 260 17.08 50.14 39.08
C THR A 260 17.40 48.65 39.18
N LEU A 261 18.51 48.20 38.58
CA LEU A 261 18.98 46.81 38.65
C LEU A 261 19.42 46.43 40.07
N LYS A 262 20.11 47.34 40.78
CA LYS A 262 20.50 47.16 42.20
C LYS A 262 19.31 47.00 43.16
N LYS A 263 18.14 47.55 42.82
CA LYS A 263 16.92 47.48 43.66
C LYS A 263 16.07 46.21 43.39
N GLY A 264 16.43 45.38 42.42
CA GLY A 264 15.55 44.39 41.78
C GLY A 264 15.42 42.99 42.41
N LYS A 265 15.45 42.83 43.75
CA LYS A 265 14.94 41.63 44.45
C LYS A 265 14.26 42.08 45.75
N GLY A 266 12.99 42.45 45.65
CA GLY A 266 12.19 42.91 46.80
C GLY A 266 10.93 43.66 46.41
N ASN A 267 10.12 43.08 45.52
CA ASN A 267 8.64 43.05 45.50
C ASN A 267 8.19 42.26 44.27
#